data_AF-A0ABD0N7R8-F1
#
_entry.id   AF-A0ABD0N7R8-F1
#
_cell.length_a   1.000
_cell.length_b   1.000
_cell.length_c   1.000
_cell.angle_alpha   90.00
_cell.angle_beta   90.00
_cell.angle_gamma   90.00
#
_symmetry.space_group_name_H-M   'P 1'
#
loop_
_entity.id
_entity.type
_entity.pdbx_description
1 polymer ?
#
loop_
_entity_poly.entity_id
_entity_poly.type
_entity_poly.pdbx_seq_one_letter_code
_entity_poly.pdbx_strand_id
1 'polypeptide(L)' 'MCLDNRVAFHTQGHRRMVCCSAWNEENQACNLFTCGFDRQAIGWNINIPALLQE' A
#
# COMPACT_ATOMS: atom_id res chain seq x y z
N MET A 1 6.92 -7.47 -5.75
CA MET A 1 6.58 -7.35 -7.19
C MET A 1 6.00 -5.96 -7.42
N CYS A 2 6.63 -5.16 -8.28
CA CYS A 2 6.16 -3.83 -8.66
C CYS A 2 4.88 -4.00 -9.48
N LEU A 3 3.72 -3.71 -8.88
CA LEU A 3 2.42 -4.06 -9.46
C LEU A 3 1.41 -2.92 -9.52
N ASP A 4 1.80 -1.65 -9.38
CA ASP A 4 0.81 -0.61 -9.68
C ASP A 4 1.35 0.63 -10.38
N ASN A 5 0.65 0.98 -11.45
CA ASN A 5 0.92 2.02 -12.42
C ASN A 5 0.18 3.30 -11.98
N ARG A 6 0.44 3.76 -10.75
CA ARG A 6 -0.15 5.00 -10.21
C ARG A 6 0.90 6.09 -10.11
N VAL A 7 0.61 7.19 -10.81
CA VAL A 7 1.35 8.46 -10.74
C VAL A 7 1.37 8.95 -9.30
N ALA A 8 2.45 8.66 -8.58
CA ALA A 8 2.74 9.27 -7.29
C ALA A 8 3.61 10.50 -7.53
N PHE A 9 3.17 11.65 -7.02
CA PHE A 9 4.03 12.81 -6.83
C PHE A 9 5.32 12.31 -6.17
N HIS A 10 6.47 12.61 -6.78
CA HIS A 10 7.86 12.09 -6.65
C HIS A 10 8.39 11.54 -5.29
N THR A 11 7.65 11.60 -4.18
CA THR A 11 8.10 11.25 -2.82
C THR A 11 7.27 10.19 -2.07
N GLN A 12 6.13 9.72 -2.59
CA GLN A 12 5.23 8.84 -1.81
C GLN A 12 5.34 7.36 -2.21
N GLY A 13 6.29 6.63 -1.61
CA GLY A 13 6.40 5.17 -1.75
C GLY A 13 7.75 4.58 -1.36
N HIS A 14 7.88 3.26 -1.50
CA HIS A 14 9.16 2.56 -1.30
C HIS A 14 10.18 2.97 -2.36
N ARG A 15 11.41 3.26 -1.93
CA ARG A 15 12.53 3.63 -2.83
C ARG A 15 13.21 2.42 -3.47
N ARG A 16 12.82 1.21 -3.06
CA ARG A 16 13.33 -0.08 -3.54
C ARG A 16 12.17 -1.07 -3.62
N MET A 17 12.47 -2.28 -4.08
CA MET A 17 11.48 -3.35 -4.16
C MET A 17 10.79 -3.60 -2.81
N VAL A 18 9.48 -3.78 -2.89
CA VAL A 18 8.65 -4.31 -1.80
C VAL A 18 8.83 -5.83 -1.75
N CYS A 19 9.06 -6.36 -0.55
CA CYS A 19 9.19 -7.80 -0.32
C CYS A 19 7.97 -8.42 0.38
N CYS A 20 7.23 -7.65 1.18
CA CYS A 20 6.04 -8.15 1.89
C CYS A 20 4.90 -7.12 1.90
N SER A 21 3.68 -7.63 2.03
CA SER A 21 2.46 -6.86 2.24
C SER A 21 1.55 -7.56 3.24
N ALA A 22 0.85 -6.81 4.09
CA ALA A 22 -0.14 -7.33 5.02
C ALA A 22 -1.37 -6.43 5.04
N TRP A 23 -2.56 -7.02 5.04
CA TRP A 23 -3.83 -6.31 5.14
C TRP A 23 -4.36 -6.36 6.57
N ASN A 24 -4.97 -5.28 7.03
CA ASN A 24 -5.65 -5.19 8.31
C ASN A 24 -7.11 -4.78 8.08
N GLU A 25 -8.03 -5.70 8.33
CA GLU A 25 -9.47 -5.49 8.15
C GLU A 25 -10.10 -4.70 9.30
N GLU A 26 -9.47 -4.69 10.48
CA GLU A 26 -10.00 -4.05 11.69
C GLU A 26 -9.76 -2.53 11.66
N ASN A 27 -8.68 -2.08 11.00
CA ASN A 27 -8.29 -0.67 10.97
C ASN A 27 -8.58 -0.03 9.61
N GLN A 28 -9.71 0.66 9.51
CA GLN A 28 -10.10 1.38 8.30
C GLN A 28 -9.28 2.64 8.02
N ALA A 29 -8.50 3.15 8.97
CA ALA A 29 -7.62 4.32 8.78
C ALA A 29 -6.25 3.92 8.21
N CYS A 30 -5.81 2.68 8.41
CA CYS A 30 -4.60 2.12 7.83
C CYS A 30 -4.78 0.61 7.68
N ASN A 31 -5.20 0.20 6.48
CA ASN A 31 -5.64 -1.17 6.20
C ASN A 31 -4.64 -1.96 5.35
N LEU A 32 -3.57 -1.34 4.85
CA LEU A 32 -2.51 -2.04 4.12
C LEU A 32 -1.15 -1.58 4.61
N PHE A 33 -0.28 -2.55 4.88
CA PHE A 33 1.11 -2.31 5.25
C PHE A 33 2.01 -2.95 4.19
N THR A 34 3.04 -2.23 3.75
CA THR A 34 4.08 -2.75 2.86
C THR A 34 5.44 -2.54 3.48
N CYS A 35 6.37 -3.47 3.25
CA CYS A 35 7.78 -3.28 3.62
C CYS A 35 8.72 -3.73 2.49
N GLY A 36 9.92 -3.14 2.45
CA GLY A 36 10.84 -3.30 1.33
C GLY A 36 12.31 -3.22 1.67
N PHE A 37 13.15 -3.43 0.66
CA PHE A 37 14.62 -3.39 0.77
C PHE A 37 15.20 -2.00 1.03
N ASP A 38 14.35 -0.98 1.08
CA ASP A 38 14.67 0.37 1.53
C ASP A 38 14.58 0.52 3.06
N ARG A 39 14.34 -0.60 3.77
CA ARG A 39 14.26 -0.66 5.25
C ARG A 39 13.13 0.19 5.83
N GLN A 40 12.10 0.45 5.03
CA GLN A 40 10.91 1.15 5.47
C GLN A 40 9.74 0.17 5.58
N ALA A 41 8.82 0.49 6.47
CA ALA A 41 7.46 -0.05 6.48
C ALA A 41 6.51 1.14 6.29
N ILE A 42 5.60 1.05 5.33
CA ILE A 42 4.67 2.13 4.97
C ILE A 42 3.25 1.62 5.18
N GLY A 43 2.46 2.43 5.89
CA GLY A 43 1.03 2.22 6.07
C GLY A 43 0.24 2.98 5.02
N TRP A 44 -0.77 2.33 4.46
CA TRP A 44 -1.65 2.87 3.43
C TRP A 44 -3.10 2.82 3.89
N ASN A 45 -3.87 3.80 3.42
CA ASN A 45 -5.31 3.85 3.59
C ASN A 45 -5.98 3.61 2.24
N ILE A 46 -6.41 2.38 2.00
CA ILE A 46 -7.07 1.98 0.76
C ILE A 46 -8.57 2.04 0.97
N ASN A 47 -9.19 3.09 0.45
CA ASN A 47 -10.65 3.19 0.40
C ASN A 47 -11.13 2.46 -0.85
N ILE A 48 -11.71 1.27 -0.68
CA ILE A 48 -12.35 0.54 -1.77
C ILE A 48 -13.71 1.21 -2.01
N PRO A 49 -13.95 1.85 -3.18
CA PRO A 49 -15.24 2.42 -3.47
C PRO A 49 -16.30 1.31 -3.47
N ALA A 50 -17.48 1.59 -2.90
CA ALA A 50 -18.58 0.64 -2.74
C ALA A 50 -19.10 0.00 -4.06
N LEU A 51 -18.58 0.41 -5.22
CA LEU A 51 -18.98 -0.08 -6.55
C LEU A 51 -18.46 -1.49 -6.90
N LEU A 52 -17.73 -2.16 -6.00
CA LEU A 52 -17.27 -3.54 -6.19
C LEU A 52 -17.97 -4.56 -5.27
N GLN A 53 -18.99 -4.15 -4.52
CA GLN A 53 -19.92 -5.06 -3.85
C GLN A 53 -21.07 -5.42 -4.80
N GLU A 54 -20.81 -6.33 -5.74
CA GLU A 54 -21.85 -7.17 -6.37
C GLU A 54 -21.73 -8.61 -5.89
#